data_AF-A0A1I3ILE3-F1
#
_entry.id   AF-A0A1I3ILE3-F1
#
_cell.length_a   1.000
_cell.length_b   1.000
_cell.length_c   1.000
_cell.angle_alpha   90.00
_cell.angle_beta   90.00
_cell.angle_gamma   90.00
#
_symmetry.space_group_name_H-M   'P 1'
#
loop_
_entity.id
_entity.type
_entity.pdbx_description
1 polymer ?
#
loop_
_entity_poly.entity_id
_entity_poly.type
_entity_poly.pdbx_seq_one_letter_code
_entity_poly.pdbx_strand_id
1 'polypeptide(L)'
;MKYLLAILGFVTIASCQNRQGEQALTKLDKKLAREVTLKTVTQGDSVLHITTQHIWYQGEQIASESDTIKTAVQPNTWDRADSSATLSQVPIYVTIQ
;
A
#
# COMPACT_ATOMS: atom_id res chain seq x y z
N MET A 1 -48.21 19.17 14.20
CA MET A 1 -47.22 18.16 13.75
C MET A 1 -47.22 18.11 12.23
N LYS A 2 -46.12 18.48 11.54
CA LYS A 2 -45.96 18.19 10.10
C LYS A 2 -44.57 18.45 9.50
N TYR A 3 -43.59 18.98 10.26
CA TYR A 3 -42.26 19.34 9.71
C TYR A 3 -41.07 18.65 10.37
N LEU A 4 -41.29 17.75 11.33
CA LEU A 4 -40.20 17.06 12.04
C LEU A 4 -39.59 15.87 11.27
N LEU A 5 -40.25 15.42 10.18
CA LEU A 5 -39.81 14.25 9.41
C LEU A 5 -38.87 14.59 8.25
N ALA A 6 -38.72 15.88 7.89
CA ALA A 6 -37.87 16.31 6.78
C ALA A 6 -36.39 16.50 7.16
N ILE A 7 -36.08 16.61 8.46
CA ILE A 7 -34.72 16.92 8.94
C ILE A 7 -33.88 15.64 9.13
N LEU A 8 -34.52 14.48 9.24
CA LEU A 8 -33.84 13.20 9.51
C LEU A 8 -33.31 12.47 8.25
N GLY A 9 -33.46 13.07 7.05
CA GLY A 9 -33.03 12.46 5.79
C GLY A 9 -31.61 12.80 5.34
N PHE A 10 -30.99 13.84 5.90
CA PHE A 10 -29.72 14.38 5.38
C PHE A 10 -28.45 13.84 6.06
N VAL A 11 -28.57 13.06 7.14
CA VAL A 11 -27.40 12.62 7.93
C VAL A 11 -26.83 11.28 7.43
N THR A 12 -27.51 10.57 6.52
CA THR A 12 -27.12 9.19 6.15
C THR A 12 -26.10 9.08 5.02
N ILE A 13 -25.65 10.18 4.39
CA ILE A 13 -24.77 10.11 3.20
C ILE A 13 -23.30 10.45 3.51
N ALA A 14 -22.96 10.84 4.75
CA ALA A 14 -21.58 11.23 5.10
C ALA A 14 -20.68 10.06 5.57
N SER A 15 -21.20 8.83 5.66
CA SER A 15 -20.49 7.71 6.32
C SER A 15 -19.62 6.83 5.40
N CYS A 16 -19.52 7.11 4.11
CA CYS A 16 -18.69 6.31 3.19
C CYS A 16 -17.63 7.14 2.50
N GLN A 17 -16.75 7.77 3.29
CA GLN A 17 -15.44 8.20 2.80
C GLN A 17 -14.37 7.55 3.67
N ASN A 18 -14.29 6.21 3.61
CA ASN A 18 -13.07 5.51 3.97
C ASN A 18 -12.05 5.75 2.85
N ARG A 19 -11.56 6.99 2.75
CA ARG A 19 -10.35 7.31 2.00
C ARG A 19 -9.22 6.84 2.88
N GLN A 20 -8.91 5.55 2.75
CA GLN A 20 -7.66 4.96 3.19
C GLN A 20 -6.57 5.71 2.41
N GLY A 21 -6.13 6.83 2.98
CA GLY A 21 -5.24 7.76 2.32
C GLY A 21 -3.95 7.04 2.00
N GLU A 22 -3.69 6.83 0.72
CA GLU A 22 -2.31 6.73 0.25
C GLU A 22 -1.58 7.94 0.82
N GLN A 23 -0.67 7.71 1.77
CA GLN A 23 0.25 8.74 2.21
C GLN A 23 0.96 9.24 0.96
N ALA A 24 0.71 10.48 0.58
CA ALA A 24 1.39 11.11 -0.53
C ALA A 24 2.88 11.09 -0.22
N LEU A 25 3.61 10.20 -0.89
CA LEU A 25 5.05 10.09 -0.76
C LEU A 25 5.65 11.48 -1.02
N THR A 26 6.53 11.92 -0.14
CA THR A 26 7.25 13.19 -0.25
C THR A 26 7.80 13.32 -1.68
N LYS A 27 7.37 14.35 -2.43
CA LYS A 27 7.78 14.52 -3.83
C LYS A 27 9.29 14.69 -3.89
N LEU A 28 9.98 13.63 -4.32
CA LEU A 28 11.42 13.64 -4.58
C LEU A 28 11.69 14.52 -5.81
N ASP A 29 12.70 15.38 -5.74
CA ASP A 29 13.13 16.17 -6.92
C ASP A 29 13.70 15.20 -7.98
N LYS A 30 12.99 15.07 -9.10
CA LYS A 30 13.24 14.06 -10.14
C LYS A 30 14.37 14.43 -11.11
N LYS A 31 15.15 15.47 -10.83
CA LYS A 31 16.24 15.92 -11.72
C LYS A 31 17.32 14.85 -11.92
N LEU A 32 17.67 14.10 -10.88
CA LEU A 32 18.57 12.94 -10.92
C LEU A 32 18.21 12.01 -9.77
N ALA A 33 17.22 11.13 -9.98
CA ALA A 33 16.65 10.33 -8.90
C ALA A 33 16.38 8.89 -9.31
N ARG A 34 16.50 7.98 -8.35
CA ARG A 34 15.91 6.64 -8.43
C ARG A 34 14.77 6.58 -7.44
N GLU A 35 13.59 6.25 -7.94
CA GLU A 35 12.38 6.08 -7.14
C GLU A 35 12.14 4.57 -7.00
N VAL A 36 12.12 4.07 -5.77
CA VAL A 36 11.80 2.67 -5.46
C VAL A 36 10.56 2.65 -4.58
N THR A 37 9.49 2.05 -5.09
CA THR A 37 8.24 1.84 -4.36
C THR A 37 8.12 0.38 -3.99
N LEU A 38 7.84 0.12 -2.71
CA LEU A 38 7.62 -1.20 -2.16
C LEU A 38 6.19 -1.29 -1.66
N LYS A 39 5.44 -2.27 -2.16
CA LYS A 39 4.02 -2.43 -1.84
C LYS A 39 3.71 -3.88 -1.52
N THR A 40 2.93 -4.08 -0.47
CA THR A 40 2.45 -5.40 -0.09
C THR A 40 0.93 -5.46 -0.24
N VAL A 41 0.43 -6.49 -0.92
CA VAL A 41 -1.01 -6.70 -1.17
C VAL A 41 -1.40 -8.11 -0.77
N THR A 42 -2.43 -8.25 0.07
CA THR A 42 -2.98 -9.57 0.41
C THR A 42 -4.07 -9.95 -0.60
N GLN A 43 -3.97 -11.15 -1.19
CA GLN A 43 -4.92 -11.69 -2.15
C GLN A 43 -5.27 -13.14 -1.77
N GLY A 44 -6.40 -13.32 -1.10
CA GLY A 44 -6.80 -14.63 -0.54
C GLY A 44 -5.72 -15.13 0.43
N ASP A 45 -5.26 -16.36 0.22
CA ASP A 45 -4.22 -17.02 1.04
C ASP A 45 -2.79 -16.65 0.62
N SER A 46 -2.64 -15.65 -0.25
CA SER A 46 -1.34 -15.19 -0.75
C SER A 46 -1.07 -13.73 -0.41
N VAL A 47 0.21 -13.40 -0.32
CA VAL A 47 0.71 -12.03 -0.22
C VAL A 47 1.62 -11.75 -1.41
N LEU A 48 1.34 -10.66 -2.10
CA LEU A 48 2.13 -10.13 -3.20
C LEU A 48 3.05 -9.03 -2.66
N HIS A 49 4.34 -9.19 -2.85
CA HIS A 49 5.37 -8.20 -2.54
C HIS A 49 5.84 -7.60 -3.86
N ILE A 50 5.42 -6.37 -4.12
CA ILE A 50 5.60 -5.68 -5.39
C ILE A 50 6.68 -4.63 -5.22
N THR A 51 7.70 -4.68 -6.07
CA THR A 51 8.76 -3.67 -6.15
C THR A 51 8.65 -2.98 -7.49
N THR A 52 8.48 -1.66 -7.49
CA THR A 52 8.47 -0.84 -8.71
C THR A 52 9.62 0.15 -8.64
N GLN A 53 10.41 0.22 -9.71
CA GLN A 53 11.57 1.10 -9.81
C GLN A 53 11.42 2.02 -11.00
N HIS A 54 11.67 3.30 -10.80
CA HIS A 54 11.79 4.29 -11.87
C HIS A 54 13.16 4.96 -11.81
N ILE A 55 13.81 5.10 -12.96
CA ILE A 55 15.04 5.87 -13.10
C ILE A 55 14.70 7.18 -13.79
N TRP A 56 15.02 8.29 -13.13
CA TRP A 56 14.76 9.64 -13.60
C TRP A 56 16.06 10.35 -13.96
N TYR A 57 16.09 10.98 -15.13
CA TYR A 57 17.20 11.80 -15.60
C TYR A 57 16.67 13.10 -16.19
N GLN A 58 17.11 14.23 -15.65
CA GLN A 58 16.65 15.58 -16.02
C GLN A 58 15.12 15.75 -15.95
N GLY A 59 14.45 15.05 -15.03
CA GLY A 59 13.00 15.09 -14.88
C GLY A 59 12.22 14.16 -15.82
N GLU A 60 12.89 13.45 -16.73
CA GLU A 60 12.29 12.42 -17.59
C GLU A 60 12.53 11.02 -17.00
N GLN A 61 11.50 10.17 -17.08
CA GLN A 61 11.64 8.76 -16.71
C GLN A 61 12.28 7.99 -17.88
N ILE A 62 13.53 7.55 -17.68
CA ILE A 62 14.30 6.86 -18.73
C ILE A 62 14.18 5.33 -18.65
N ALA A 63 13.78 4.79 -17.49
CA ALA A 63 13.55 3.37 -17.31
C ALA A 63 12.51 3.10 -16.22
N SER A 64 11.78 2.00 -16.37
CA SER A 64 10.79 1.52 -15.42
C SER A 64 10.74 0.01 -15.43
N GLU A 65 10.73 -0.58 -14.24
CA GLU A 65 10.56 -2.02 -14.07
C GLU A 65 9.74 -2.31 -12.82
N SER A 66 8.94 -3.37 -12.89
CA SER A 66 8.17 -3.86 -11.74
C SER A 66 8.33 -5.36 -11.62
N ASP A 67 8.67 -5.80 -10.42
CA ASP A 67 8.76 -7.21 -10.05
C ASP A 67 7.73 -7.55 -8.97
N THR A 68 7.32 -8.81 -8.91
CA THR A 68 6.35 -9.29 -7.92
C THR A 68 6.75 -10.67 -7.40
N ILE A 69 6.95 -10.75 -6.08
CA ILE A 69 7.17 -12.00 -5.37
C ILE A 69 5.86 -12.40 -4.69
N LYS A 70 5.42 -13.64 -4.90
CA LYS A 70 4.21 -14.20 -4.27
C LYS A 70 4.60 -15.18 -3.16
N THR A 71 4.06 -14.98 -1.96
CA THR A 71 4.19 -15.89 -0.82
C THR A 71 2.83 -16.32 -0.30
N ALA A 72 2.78 -17.34 0.54
CA ALA A 72 1.60 -17.61 1.37
C ALA A 72 1.37 -16.47 2.38
N VAL A 73 0.18 -16.37 2.97
CA VAL A 73 -0.13 -15.39 4.02
C VAL A 73 0.64 -15.66 5.32
N GLN A 74 0.82 -16.93 5.67
CA GLN A 74 1.56 -17.33 6.86
C GLN A 74 2.94 -17.88 6.47
N PRO A 75 3.99 -17.58 7.26
CA PRO A 75 5.29 -18.21 7.07
C PRO A 75 5.19 -19.71 7.37
N ASN A 76 5.75 -20.54 6.49
CA ASN A 76 5.86 -21.99 6.71
C ASN A 76 7.06 -22.35 7.64
N THR A 77 7.24 -21.61 8.74
CA THR A 77 8.32 -21.86 9.70
C THR A 77 7.84 -22.72 10.87
N TRP A 78 8.72 -23.61 11.34
CA TRP A 78 8.40 -24.65 12.33
C TRP A 78 8.15 -24.11 13.75
N ASP A 79 8.65 -22.90 14.06
CA ASP A 79 8.49 -22.26 15.37
C ASP A 79 7.31 -21.29 15.38
N ARG A 80 6.16 -21.88 15.72
CA ARG A 80 4.86 -21.23 15.92
C ARG A 80 4.86 -20.44 17.25
N ALA A 81 5.75 -19.48 17.42
CA ALA A 81 5.71 -18.58 18.58
C ALA A 81 4.66 -17.47 18.40
N ASP A 82 4.43 -17.00 17.16
CA ASP A 82 3.45 -15.96 16.83
C ASP A 82 2.57 -16.37 15.64
N SER A 83 1.62 -17.28 15.86
CA SER A 83 0.71 -17.81 14.81
C SER A 83 -0.26 -16.79 14.21
N SER A 84 -0.24 -15.53 14.68
CA SER A 84 -1.03 -14.42 14.14
C SER A 84 -0.26 -13.54 13.16
N ALA A 85 1.06 -13.70 13.03
CA ALA A 85 1.88 -12.87 12.15
C ALA A 85 1.59 -13.22 10.68
N THR A 86 1.04 -12.28 9.92
CA THR A 86 0.90 -12.40 8.46
C THR A 86 2.11 -11.79 7.78
N LEU A 87 2.54 -12.36 6.64
CA LEU A 87 3.64 -11.80 5.84
C LEU A 87 3.33 -10.41 5.27
N SER A 88 2.05 -9.98 5.32
CA SER A 88 1.64 -8.61 5.00
C SER A 88 1.94 -7.57 6.08
N GLN A 89 2.23 -8.00 7.31
CA GLN A 89 2.54 -7.13 8.46
C GLN A 89 4.05 -7.09 8.78
N VAL A 90 4.85 -7.91 8.09
CA VAL A 90 6.31 -7.93 8.27
C VAL A 90 6.89 -6.61 7.73
N PRO A 91 7.68 -5.86 8.53
CA PRO A 91 8.32 -4.63 8.06
C PRO A 91 9.24 -4.87 6.88
N ILE A 92 9.24 -3.94 5.93
CA ILE A 92 10.11 -4.00 4.75
C ILE A 92 11.47 -3.41 5.12
N TYR A 93 12.51 -4.24 5.06
CA TYR A 93 13.89 -3.82 5.25
C TYR A 93 14.58 -3.61 3.90
N VAL A 94 15.20 -2.45 3.70
CA VAL A 94 15.84 -2.06 2.43
C VAL A 94 17.29 -1.70 2.70
N THR A 95 18.20 -2.23 1.89
CA THR A 95 19.62 -1.87 1.91
C THR A 95 19.97 -1.16 0.60
N ILE A 96 20.59 0.02 0.70
CA ILE A 96 21.10 0.79 -0.43
C ILE A 96 22.64 0.69 -0.38
N GLN A 97 23.25 0.41 -1.52
CA GLN A 97 24.70 0.36 -1.69
C GLN A 97 25.16 1.49 -2.62
#